data_AF-A0A4P2Q9B4-F1
#
_entry.id   AF-A0A4P2Q9B4-F1
#
_cell.length_a   1.000
_cell.length_b   1.000
_cell.length_c   1.000
_cell.angle_alpha   90.00
_cell.angle_beta   90.00
_cell.angle_gamma   90.00
#
_symmetry.space_group_name_H-M   'P 1'
#
loop_
_entity.id
_entity.type
_entity.pdbx_description
1 polymer ?
#
loop_
_entity_poly.entity_id
_entity_poly.type
_entity_poly.pdbx_seq_one_letter_code
_entity_poly.pdbx_strand_id
1 'polypeptide(L)'
;MRNLTIGDLKLALRDLLDERADELRLSATGKLYEPRLRAKQKEIDAIPDAAGTQAPLARELSEADVRHDGLGGAVFFLCKAIEAHPSLPAAIKDAAAAAQRTFVPRLEVLRAPYADEASAALDNRPELARLEAELEAVATPGGGTLHDWVEAFVAAGDDIDRLLRRRATLLATGESAAATGPLRNAAVGLLGRFRDALRDEIQEEGSALPADHEARLFAYIDKLNADRERAARGRAAPGPAAPAEAAPAAAAAPPAPTTPPAAAAEPPVSPVAPAAPDL
;
A
#
# COMPACT_ATOMS: atom_id res chain seq x y z
N MET A 1 9.60 25.15 4.40
CA MET A 1 9.47 24.63 5.78
C MET A 1 8.02 24.40 6.25
N ARG A 2 6.97 24.83 5.52
CA ARG A 2 5.57 24.65 5.97
C ARG A 2 5.13 23.18 6.03
N ASN A 3 5.81 22.29 5.32
CA ASN A 3 5.40 20.89 5.14
C ASN A 3 6.08 19.91 6.10
N LEU A 4 6.91 20.41 7.03
CA LEU A 4 7.58 19.58 8.03
C LEU A 4 6.60 19.05 9.08
N THR A 5 6.68 17.76 9.35
CA THR A 5 6.00 17.08 10.46
C THR A 5 6.82 17.18 11.75
N ILE A 6 6.24 16.82 12.91
CA ILE A 6 6.98 16.72 14.17
C ILE A 6 8.17 15.76 14.06
N GLY A 7 8.01 14.66 13.34
CA GLY A 7 9.11 13.72 13.10
C GLY A 7 10.24 14.30 12.28
N ASP A 8 9.90 15.05 11.23
CA ASP A 8 10.91 15.76 10.44
C ASP A 8 11.63 16.80 11.31
N LEU A 9 10.92 17.49 12.20
CA LEU A 9 11.51 18.44 13.14
C LEU A 9 12.43 17.76 14.16
N LYS A 10 12.08 16.56 14.65
CA LYS A 10 12.94 15.74 15.53
C LYS A 10 14.26 15.39 14.84
N LEU A 11 14.20 14.93 13.60
CA LEU A 11 15.38 14.62 12.79
C LEU A 11 16.21 15.88 12.47
N ALA A 12 15.54 16.96 12.03
CA ALA A 12 16.17 18.23 11.69
C ALA A 12 16.89 18.87 12.89
N LEU A 13 16.26 18.90 14.07
CA LEU A 13 16.86 19.50 15.27
C LEU A 13 18.02 18.66 15.79
N ARG A 14 17.97 17.33 15.71
CA ARG A 14 19.09 16.46 16.06
C ARG A 14 20.29 16.70 15.16
N ASP A 15 20.08 16.70 13.85
CA ASP A 15 21.14 17.01 12.89
C ASP A 15 21.75 18.40 13.11
N LEU A 16 20.91 19.43 13.31
CA LEU A 16 21.37 20.80 13.50
C LEU A 16 22.11 21.01 14.83
N LEU A 17 21.60 20.44 15.93
CA LEU A 17 22.07 20.72 17.29
C LEU A 17 23.12 19.73 17.79
N ASP A 18 23.24 18.56 17.17
CA ASP A 18 24.16 17.52 17.62
C ASP A 18 25.24 17.30 16.56
N GLU A 19 24.88 16.94 15.32
CA GLU A 19 25.86 16.67 14.24
C GLU A 19 26.53 17.95 13.72
N ARG A 20 25.78 19.06 13.65
CA ARG A 20 26.24 20.34 13.09
C ARG A 20 26.36 21.44 14.12
N ALA A 21 26.50 21.07 15.39
CA ALA A 21 26.59 21.98 16.52
C ALA A 21 27.75 22.98 16.38
N ASP A 22 28.90 22.52 15.89
CA ASP A 22 30.08 23.38 15.73
C ASP A 22 29.91 24.36 14.58
N GLU A 23 29.32 23.93 13.46
CA GLU A 23 28.99 24.82 12.34
C GLU A 23 27.94 25.86 12.75
N LEU A 24 26.90 25.46 13.50
CA LEU A 24 25.92 26.37 14.07
C LEU A 24 26.59 27.47 14.91
N ARG A 25 27.55 27.10 15.75
CA ARG A 25 28.25 28.02 16.66
C ARG A 25 29.30 28.89 15.98
N LEU A 26 29.53 28.77 14.67
CA LEU A 26 30.37 29.72 13.94
C LEU A 26 29.71 31.11 13.86
N SER A 27 28.37 31.16 13.83
CA SER A 27 27.60 32.40 13.81
C SER A 27 27.22 32.88 15.21
N ALA A 28 27.15 34.20 15.41
CA ALA A 28 26.62 34.80 16.62
C ALA A 28 25.13 34.48 16.79
N THR A 29 24.38 34.49 15.69
CA THR A 29 22.97 34.11 15.65
C THR A 29 22.77 32.65 16.06
N GLY A 30 23.63 31.73 15.60
CA GLY A 30 23.55 30.32 15.97
C GLY A 30 23.73 30.12 17.47
N LYS A 31 24.72 30.77 18.10
CA LYS A 31 24.89 30.76 19.57
C LYS A 31 23.67 31.32 20.31
N LEU A 32 23.06 32.39 19.78
CA LEU A 32 21.88 33.02 20.36
C LEU A 32 20.64 32.11 20.32
N TYR A 33 20.45 31.38 19.22
CA TYR A 33 19.28 30.54 19.00
C TYR A 33 19.43 29.11 19.55
N GLU A 34 20.66 28.60 19.69
CA GLU A 34 20.93 27.22 20.14
C GLU A 34 20.16 26.84 21.43
N PRO A 35 20.15 27.63 22.53
CA PRO A 35 19.43 27.24 23.74
C PRO A 35 17.91 27.12 23.54
N ARG A 36 17.34 27.99 22.69
CA ARG A 36 15.90 27.99 22.37
C ARG A 36 15.55 26.79 21.49
N LEU A 37 16.41 26.44 20.55
CA LEU A 37 16.25 25.27 19.70
C LEU A 37 16.37 23.97 20.51
N ARG A 38 17.32 23.87 21.45
CA ARG A 38 17.43 22.72 22.38
C ARG A 38 16.21 22.58 23.29
N ALA A 39 15.66 23.69 23.79
CA ALA A 39 14.41 23.64 24.57
C ALA A 39 13.26 23.06 23.73
N LYS A 40 13.14 23.47 22.46
CA LYS A 40 12.14 22.91 21.54
C LYS A 40 12.39 21.46 21.17
N GLN A 41 13.66 21.07 20.99
CA GLN A 41 14.04 19.66 20.77
C GLN A 41 13.57 18.80 21.94
N LYS A 42 13.81 19.23 23.19
CA LYS A 42 13.36 18.51 24.39
C LYS A 42 11.84 18.38 24.48
N GLU A 43 11.10 19.45 24.16
CA GLU A 43 9.63 19.41 24.08
C GLU A 43 9.14 18.40 23.02
N ILE A 44 9.83 18.32 21.89
CA ILE A 44 9.51 17.37 20.80
C ILE A 44 9.88 15.93 21.18
N ASP A 45 11.02 15.72 21.84
CA ASP A 45 11.47 14.39 22.27
C ASP A 45 10.60 13.80 23.38
N ALA A 46 9.94 14.65 24.18
CA ALA A 46 8.98 14.23 25.19
C ALA A 46 7.63 13.73 24.62
N ILE A 47 7.41 13.88 23.31
CA ILE A 47 6.21 13.38 22.64
C ILE A 47 6.31 11.85 22.54
N PRO A 48 5.31 11.09 23.02
CA PRO A 48 5.26 9.64 22.85
C PRO A 48 5.38 9.25 21.36
N ASP A 49 6.19 8.24 21.05
CA ASP A 49 6.58 7.88 19.67
C ASP A 49 5.40 7.62 18.70
N ALA A 50 4.21 7.31 19.23
CA ALA A 50 2.96 7.22 18.46
C ALA A 50 2.62 8.50 17.66
N ALA A 51 3.21 9.64 18.00
CA ALA A 51 3.00 10.93 17.33
C ALA A 51 4.23 11.48 16.59
N GLY A 52 5.35 10.76 16.64
CA GLY A 52 6.66 11.22 16.20
C GLY A 52 6.93 10.99 14.71
N THR A 53 7.00 9.75 14.24
CA THR A 53 7.74 9.47 12.98
C THR A 53 7.18 8.37 12.09
N GLN A 54 6.18 7.62 12.53
CA GLN A 54 5.39 6.72 11.68
C GLN A 54 3.92 6.98 11.97
N ALA A 55 3.05 6.81 10.96
CA ALA A 55 1.63 6.83 11.26
C ALA A 55 1.35 5.78 12.34
N PRO A 56 0.48 6.05 13.35
CA PRO A 56 0.22 5.11 14.42
C PRO A 56 -0.06 3.71 13.86
N LEU A 57 0.53 2.70 14.49
CA LEU A 57 0.37 1.28 14.12
C LEU A 57 0.94 0.90 12.75
N ALA A 58 1.85 1.68 12.15
CA ALA A 58 2.41 1.36 10.83
C ALA A 58 3.17 0.02 10.81
N ARG A 59 3.95 -0.28 11.85
CA ARG A 59 4.68 -1.55 11.97
C ARG A 59 3.70 -2.72 12.13
N GLU A 60 2.72 -2.57 13.01
CA GLU A 60 1.70 -3.58 13.27
C GLU A 60 0.85 -3.87 12.02
N LEU A 61 0.50 -2.83 11.26
CA LEU A 61 -0.18 -2.97 9.97
C LEU A 61 0.69 -3.71 8.96
N SER A 62 1.97 -3.34 8.83
CA SER A 62 2.90 -4.02 7.92
C SER A 62 3.14 -5.49 8.32
N GLU A 63 3.15 -5.81 9.61
CA GLU A 63 3.30 -7.19 10.08
C GLU A 63 2.03 -8.02 9.84
N ALA A 64 0.84 -7.42 9.96
CA ALA A 64 -0.42 -8.08 9.64
C ALA A 64 -0.54 -8.34 8.13
N ASP A 65 -0.17 -7.34 7.32
CA ASP A 65 -0.08 -7.38 5.86
C ASP A 65 0.83 -8.50 5.35
N VAL A 66 2.07 -8.59 5.86
CA VAL A 66 2.99 -9.68 5.51
C VAL A 66 2.41 -11.06 5.82
N ARG A 67 1.66 -11.22 6.92
CA ARG A 67 0.98 -12.48 7.24
C ARG A 67 -0.17 -12.76 6.27
N HIS A 68 -1.00 -11.76 6.00
CA HIS A 68 -2.11 -11.85 5.07
C HIS A 68 -1.63 -12.27 3.67
N ASP A 69 -0.63 -11.58 3.12
CA ASP A 69 -0.07 -11.88 1.81
C ASP A 69 0.61 -13.24 1.75
N GLY A 70 1.35 -13.60 2.81
CA GLY A 70 2.00 -14.91 2.92
C GLY A 70 0.99 -16.05 2.87
N LEU A 71 -0.11 -15.93 3.62
CA LEU A 71 -1.19 -16.91 3.65
C LEU A 71 -1.96 -16.95 2.32
N GLY A 72 -2.33 -15.79 1.77
CA GLY A 72 -3.01 -15.71 0.48
C GLY A 72 -2.19 -16.28 -0.66
N GLY A 73 -0.87 -16.04 -0.66
CA GLY A 73 0.06 -16.63 -1.61
C GLY A 73 0.13 -18.16 -1.48
N ALA A 74 0.19 -18.67 -0.25
CA ALA A 74 0.18 -20.11 0.02
C ALA A 74 -1.11 -20.78 -0.48
N VAL A 75 -2.28 -20.17 -0.21
CA VAL A 75 -3.58 -20.62 -0.72
C VAL A 75 -3.59 -20.66 -2.25
N PHE A 76 -3.16 -19.58 -2.91
CA PHE A 76 -3.14 -19.49 -4.36
C PHE A 76 -2.29 -20.59 -5.01
N PHE A 77 -1.04 -20.75 -4.56
CA PHE A 77 -0.12 -21.70 -5.15
C PHE A 77 -0.50 -23.15 -4.87
N LEU A 78 -1.04 -23.45 -3.68
CA LEU A 78 -1.55 -24.78 -3.38
C LEU A 78 -2.73 -25.13 -4.29
N CYS A 79 -3.70 -24.22 -4.47
CA CYS A 79 -4.83 -24.45 -5.37
C CYS A 79 -4.36 -24.71 -6.81
N LYS A 80 -3.39 -23.91 -7.31
CA LYS A 80 -2.80 -24.13 -8.64
C LYS A 80 -2.08 -25.46 -8.78
N ALA A 81 -1.36 -25.89 -7.74
CA ALA A 81 -0.73 -27.21 -7.75
C ALA A 81 -1.76 -28.34 -7.82
N ILE A 82 -2.86 -28.24 -7.06
CA ILE A 82 -3.95 -29.21 -7.05
C ILE A 82 -4.64 -29.30 -8.42
N GLU A 83 -5.01 -28.16 -9.00
CA GLU A 83 -5.66 -28.08 -10.32
C GLU A 83 -4.82 -28.79 -11.40
N ALA A 84 -3.51 -28.52 -11.41
CA ALA A 84 -2.57 -29.06 -12.39
C ALA A 84 -2.21 -30.54 -12.16
N HIS A 85 -2.45 -31.10 -10.97
CA HIS A 85 -2.01 -32.46 -10.64
C HIS A 85 -2.79 -33.51 -11.46
N PRO A 86 -2.13 -34.40 -12.24
CA PRO A 86 -2.82 -35.26 -13.20
C PRO A 86 -3.75 -36.29 -12.56
N SER A 87 -3.45 -36.72 -11.34
CA SER A 87 -4.11 -37.86 -10.69
C SER A 87 -4.99 -37.51 -9.49
N LEU A 88 -5.18 -36.22 -9.17
CA LEU A 88 -6.07 -35.86 -8.07
C LEU A 88 -7.55 -35.99 -8.49
N PRO A 89 -8.44 -36.40 -7.56
CA PRO A 89 -9.87 -36.50 -7.84
C PRO A 89 -10.47 -35.18 -8.31
N ALA A 90 -11.46 -35.24 -9.21
CA ALA A 90 -12.14 -34.05 -9.74
C ALA A 90 -12.73 -33.16 -8.62
N ALA A 91 -13.38 -33.77 -7.62
CA ALA A 91 -13.94 -33.03 -6.48
C ALA A 91 -12.91 -32.19 -5.72
N ILE A 92 -11.68 -32.69 -5.55
CA ILE A 92 -10.60 -31.96 -4.88
C ILE A 92 -10.11 -30.79 -5.74
N LYS A 93 -10.06 -30.98 -7.06
CA LYS A 93 -9.72 -29.91 -8.01
C LYS A 93 -10.80 -28.83 -8.06
N ASP A 94 -12.07 -29.24 -8.05
CA ASP A 94 -13.20 -28.31 -8.06
C ASP A 94 -13.24 -27.48 -6.78
N ALA A 95 -13.00 -28.10 -5.62
CA ALA A 95 -12.87 -27.42 -4.33
C ALA A 95 -11.71 -26.40 -4.33
N ALA A 96 -10.53 -26.78 -4.82
CA ALA A 96 -9.38 -25.89 -4.95
C ALA A 96 -9.66 -24.71 -5.91
N ALA A 97 -10.31 -24.97 -7.05
CA ALA A 97 -10.66 -23.94 -8.01
C ALA A 97 -11.76 -23.00 -7.48
N ALA A 98 -12.70 -23.50 -6.67
CA ALA A 98 -13.68 -22.67 -5.97
C ALA A 98 -12.99 -21.79 -4.93
N ALA A 99 -12.15 -22.37 -4.06
CA ALA A 99 -11.38 -21.65 -3.06
C ALA A 99 -10.52 -20.54 -3.67
N GLN A 100 -9.77 -20.84 -4.73
CA GLN A 100 -8.94 -19.84 -5.40
C GLN A 100 -9.77 -18.70 -5.96
N ARG A 101 -10.85 -18.98 -6.72
CA ARG A 101 -11.69 -17.95 -7.33
C ARG A 101 -12.34 -17.04 -6.30
N THR A 102 -12.72 -17.59 -5.15
CA THR A 102 -13.39 -16.86 -4.08
C THR A 102 -12.41 -16.00 -3.28
N PHE A 103 -11.35 -16.61 -2.72
CA PHE A 103 -10.52 -15.93 -1.72
C PHE A 103 -9.29 -15.23 -2.32
N VAL A 104 -8.68 -15.80 -3.35
CA VAL A 104 -7.45 -15.26 -3.97
C VAL A 104 -7.49 -15.45 -5.49
N PRO A 105 -8.39 -14.76 -6.23
CA PRO A 105 -8.60 -15.01 -7.65
C PRO A 105 -7.33 -14.80 -8.49
N ARG A 106 -6.48 -13.86 -8.06
CA ARG A 106 -5.21 -13.48 -8.68
C ARG A 106 -4.27 -12.89 -7.63
N LEU A 107 -2.97 -13.00 -7.81
CA LEU A 107 -1.99 -12.57 -6.81
C LEU A 107 -1.98 -11.04 -6.58
N GLU A 108 -2.43 -10.25 -7.55
CA GLU A 108 -2.45 -8.79 -7.41
C GLU A 108 -3.44 -8.30 -6.34
N VAL A 109 -4.39 -9.13 -5.91
CA VAL A 109 -5.31 -8.77 -4.81
C VAL A 109 -4.58 -8.74 -3.45
N LEU A 110 -3.46 -9.46 -3.32
CA LEU A 110 -2.59 -9.49 -2.13
C LEU A 110 -1.63 -8.31 -2.08
N ARG A 111 -1.93 -7.24 -2.80
CA ARG A 111 -1.17 -5.98 -2.78
C ARG A 111 -2.13 -4.80 -2.76
N ALA A 112 -3.38 -5.08 -2.39
CA ALA A 112 -4.41 -4.08 -2.36
C ALA A 112 -4.12 -3.11 -1.21
N PRO A 113 -4.64 -1.88 -1.25
CA PRO A 113 -4.62 -1.03 -0.08
C PRO A 113 -5.25 -1.74 1.13
N TYR A 114 -4.70 -1.53 2.33
CA TYR A 114 -5.19 -2.18 3.57
C TYR A 114 -6.71 -2.09 3.80
N ALA A 115 -7.34 -1.00 3.37
CA ALA A 115 -8.79 -0.84 3.50
C ALA A 115 -9.58 -1.79 2.58
N ASP A 116 -9.04 -2.06 1.39
CA ASP A 116 -9.64 -2.97 0.42
C ASP A 116 -9.46 -4.42 0.86
N GLU A 117 -8.30 -4.78 1.43
CA GLU A 117 -8.05 -6.10 2.03
C GLU A 117 -8.96 -6.38 3.24
N ALA A 118 -9.08 -5.40 4.13
CA ALA A 118 -10.01 -5.45 5.26
C ALA A 118 -11.47 -5.60 4.80
N SER A 119 -11.88 -4.89 3.75
CA SER A 119 -13.23 -5.03 3.19
C SER A 119 -13.44 -6.42 2.59
N ALA A 120 -12.48 -6.92 1.82
CA ALA A 120 -12.56 -8.25 1.22
C ALA A 120 -12.63 -9.36 2.28
N ALA A 121 -11.93 -9.23 3.41
CA ALA A 121 -12.04 -10.17 4.53
C ALA A 121 -13.46 -10.26 5.08
N LEU A 122 -14.14 -9.11 5.27
CA LEU A 122 -15.54 -9.06 5.71
C LEU A 122 -16.48 -9.73 4.69
N ASP A 123 -16.27 -9.48 3.40
CA ASP A 123 -17.07 -10.08 2.32
C ASP A 123 -16.82 -11.60 2.19
N ASN A 124 -15.62 -12.07 2.54
CA ASN A 124 -15.23 -13.48 2.47
C ASN A 124 -15.72 -14.33 3.65
N ARG A 125 -16.10 -13.72 4.79
CA ARG A 125 -16.64 -14.44 5.97
C ARG A 125 -17.83 -15.37 5.65
N PRO A 126 -18.89 -14.93 4.95
CA PRO A 126 -19.98 -15.84 4.58
C PRO A 126 -19.55 -16.94 3.61
N GLU A 127 -18.59 -16.65 2.72
CA GLU A 127 -18.08 -17.63 1.77
C GLU A 127 -17.23 -18.71 2.44
N LEU A 128 -16.45 -18.35 3.47
CA LEU A 128 -15.70 -19.31 4.30
C LEU A 128 -16.66 -20.33 4.92
N ALA A 129 -17.75 -19.86 5.53
CA ALA A 129 -18.77 -20.75 6.10
C ALA A 129 -19.48 -21.59 5.01
N ARG A 130 -19.73 -21.00 3.83
CA ARG A 130 -20.38 -21.71 2.72
C ARG A 130 -19.50 -22.85 2.16
N LEU A 131 -18.18 -22.65 2.13
CA LEU A 131 -17.22 -23.57 1.52
C LEU A 131 -16.51 -24.50 2.51
N GLU A 132 -16.82 -24.42 3.80
CA GLU A 132 -16.14 -25.14 4.89
C GLU A 132 -15.85 -26.61 4.56
N ALA A 133 -16.88 -27.40 4.26
CA ALA A 133 -16.74 -28.83 3.97
C ALA A 133 -15.86 -29.12 2.73
N GLU A 134 -15.88 -28.26 1.72
CA GLU A 134 -15.04 -28.40 0.52
C GLU A 134 -13.58 -28.07 0.84
N LEU A 135 -13.35 -27.05 1.67
CA LEU A 135 -12.01 -26.63 2.11
C LEU A 135 -11.37 -27.65 3.06
N GLU A 136 -12.15 -28.28 3.95
CA GLU A 136 -11.69 -29.34 4.85
C GLU A 136 -11.25 -30.61 4.12
N ALA A 137 -11.85 -30.90 2.96
CA ALA A 137 -11.48 -32.06 2.15
C ALA A 137 -10.07 -31.96 1.53
N VAL A 138 -9.49 -30.76 1.51
CA VAL A 138 -8.16 -30.50 0.94
C VAL A 138 -7.12 -30.44 2.05
N ALA A 139 -6.25 -31.44 2.12
CA ALA A 139 -5.13 -31.45 3.07
C ALA A 139 -4.05 -30.43 2.67
N THR A 140 -3.46 -29.76 3.67
CA THR A 140 -2.33 -28.85 3.49
C THR A 140 -1.01 -29.47 3.96
N PRO A 141 0.14 -29.04 3.40
CA PRO A 141 1.44 -29.35 3.96
C PRO A 141 1.52 -28.92 5.43
N GLY A 142 2.00 -29.81 6.30
CA GLY A 142 2.08 -29.55 7.75
C GLY A 142 0.94 -30.14 8.58
N GLY A 143 -0.03 -30.82 7.96
CA GLY A 143 -1.01 -31.64 8.67
C GLY A 143 -2.31 -30.93 9.05
N GLY A 144 -2.66 -29.85 8.36
CA GLY A 144 -3.96 -29.18 8.46
C GLY A 144 -4.79 -29.33 7.18
N THR A 145 -5.75 -28.43 7.02
CA THR A 145 -6.65 -28.34 5.87
C THR A 145 -6.53 -27.00 5.17
N LEU A 146 -7.07 -26.89 3.95
CA LEU A 146 -7.16 -25.61 3.25
C LEU A 146 -8.08 -24.65 3.99
N HIS A 147 -9.08 -25.17 4.71
CA HIS A 147 -9.94 -24.37 5.59
C HIS A 147 -9.11 -23.59 6.60
N ASP A 148 -8.19 -24.24 7.32
CA ASP A 148 -7.34 -23.60 8.33
C ASP A 148 -6.52 -22.43 7.74
N TRP A 149 -6.01 -22.61 6.52
CA TRP A 149 -5.22 -21.58 5.84
C TRP A 149 -6.09 -20.41 5.38
N VAL A 150 -7.26 -20.68 4.83
CA VAL A 150 -8.20 -19.63 4.39
C VAL A 150 -8.80 -18.89 5.58
N GLU A 151 -9.13 -19.58 6.66
CA GLU A 151 -9.58 -18.96 7.91
C GLU A 151 -8.51 -18.03 8.48
N ALA A 152 -7.26 -18.47 8.53
CA ALA A 152 -6.14 -17.63 8.97
C ALA A 152 -5.92 -16.42 8.04
N PHE A 153 -6.09 -16.60 6.73
CA PHE A 153 -6.01 -15.51 5.76
C PHE A 153 -7.09 -14.45 6.00
N VAL A 154 -8.36 -14.86 6.12
CA VAL A 154 -9.48 -13.95 6.41
C VAL A 154 -9.31 -13.29 7.78
N ALA A 155 -8.87 -14.02 8.80
CA ALA A 155 -8.59 -13.48 10.12
C ALA A 155 -7.46 -12.43 10.11
N ALA A 156 -6.43 -12.61 9.26
CA ALA A 156 -5.39 -11.61 9.08
C ALA A 156 -5.92 -10.30 8.45
N GLY A 157 -6.88 -10.39 7.52
CA GLY A 157 -7.57 -9.21 6.98
C GLY A 157 -8.44 -8.49 8.01
N ASP A 158 -9.12 -9.23 8.89
CA ASP A 158 -9.86 -8.63 10.02
C ASP A 158 -8.93 -7.96 11.05
N ASP A 159 -7.73 -8.52 11.26
CA ASP A 159 -6.70 -7.87 12.06
C ASP A 159 -6.27 -6.53 11.48
N ILE A 160 -6.16 -6.45 10.15
CA ILE A 160 -5.91 -5.18 9.43
C ILE A 160 -7.07 -4.20 9.68
N ASP A 161 -8.34 -4.60 9.55
CA ASP A 161 -9.51 -3.75 9.86
C ASP A 161 -9.43 -3.20 11.30
N ARG A 162 -9.19 -4.09 12.27
CA ARG A 162 -9.08 -3.72 13.69
C ARG A 162 -7.94 -2.72 13.92
N LEU A 163 -6.80 -2.90 13.28
CA LEU A 163 -5.66 -1.97 13.36
C LEU A 163 -5.97 -0.64 12.67
N LEU A 164 -6.69 -0.64 11.54
CA LEU A 164 -7.13 0.57 10.86
C LEU A 164 -8.14 1.35 11.72
N ARG A 165 -9.12 0.69 12.33
CA ARG A 165 -10.06 1.32 13.27
C ARG A 165 -9.33 1.88 14.48
N ARG A 166 -8.43 1.10 15.09
CA ARG A 166 -7.61 1.57 16.22
C ARG A 166 -6.74 2.75 15.82
N ARG A 167 -6.16 2.75 14.62
CA ARG A 167 -5.42 3.89 14.06
C ARG A 167 -6.33 5.09 13.86
N ALA A 168 -7.54 4.91 13.35
CA ALA A 168 -8.51 5.99 13.21
C ALA A 168 -8.91 6.56 14.57
N THR A 169 -9.15 5.72 15.58
CA THR A 169 -9.38 6.15 16.97
C THR A 169 -8.16 6.87 17.51
N LEU A 170 -6.94 6.34 17.40
CA LEU A 170 -5.72 7.00 17.85
C LEU A 170 -5.48 8.35 17.14
N LEU A 171 -5.94 8.50 15.91
CA LEU A 171 -5.88 9.77 15.20
C LEU A 171 -7.01 10.73 15.62
N ALA A 172 -8.19 10.21 15.99
CA ALA A 172 -9.37 10.99 16.37
C ALA A 172 -9.39 11.38 17.87
N THR A 173 -8.94 10.49 18.74
CA THR A 173 -8.79 10.65 20.20
C THR A 173 -7.37 11.00 20.60
N GLY A 174 -6.42 10.91 19.67
CA GLY A 174 -5.04 11.33 19.91
C GLY A 174 -5.01 12.82 20.14
N GLU A 175 -4.65 13.21 21.35
CA GLU A 175 -4.16 14.54 21.71
C GLU A 175 -3.11 15.09 20.72
N SER A 176 -2.51 14.27 19.86
CA SER A 176 -1.43 14.64 18.94
C SER A 176 -1.78 15.65 17.85
N ALA A 177 -2.96 15.66 17.22
CA ALA A 177 -3.23 16.64 16.17
C ALA A 177 -3.46 18.06 16.74
N ALA A 178 -4.15 18.16 17.89
CA ALA A 178 -4.44 19.42 18.56
C ALA A 178 -3.29 19.92 19.47
N ALA A 179 -2.53 19.03 20.12
CA ALA A 179 -1.43 19.40 21.01
C ALA A 179 -0.09 19.60 20.29
N THR A 180 0.18 18.86 19.21
CA THR A 180 1.47 19.02 18.47
C THR A 180 1.42 20.07 17.37
N GLY A 181 0.24 20.47 16.91
CA GLY A 181 0.07 21.57 15.95
C GLY A 181 0.71 22.88 16.42
N PRO A 182 0.40 23.37 17.63
CA PRO A 182 1.05 24.53 18.22
C PRO A 182 2.56 24.37 18.38
N LEU A 183 3.03 23.21 18.86
CA LEU A 183 4.46 22.93 19.04
C LEU A 183 5.21 22.88 17.70
N ARG A 184 4.66 22.22 16.68
CA ARG A 184 5.18 22.21 15.31
C ARG A 184 5.26 23.63 14.77
N ASN A 185 4.18 24.40 14.86
CA ASN A 185 4.15 25.78 14.35
C ASN A 185 5.16 26.66 15.09
N ALA A 186 5.31 26.50 16.40
CA ALA A 186 6.29 27.22 17.20
C ALA A 186 7.73 26.86 16.80
N ALA A 187 8.03 25.58 16.59
CA ALA A 187 9.35 25.10 16.17
C ALA A 187 9.69 25.56 14.75
N VAL A 188 8.76 25.43 13.78
CA VAL A 188 8.92 25.94 12.41
C VAL A 188 9.09 27.46 12.41
N GLY A 189 8.31 28.18 13.22
CA GLY A 189 8.43 29.63 13.34
C GLY A 189 9.77 30.06 13.97
N LEU A 190 10.28 29.29 14.94
CA LEU A 190 11.59 29.54 15.54
C LEU A 190 12.73 29.30 14.53
N LEU A 191 12.67 28.19 13.77
CA LEU A 191 13.61 27.88 12.69
C LEU A 191 13.57 28.93 11.57
N GLY A 192 12.38 29.43 11.21
CA GLY A 192 12.21 30.51 10.25
C GLY A 192 12.90 31.80 10.70
N ARG A 193 12.59 32.28 11.91
CA ARG A 193 13.25 33.48 12.47
C ARG A 193 14.76 33.31 12.64
N PHE A 194 15.21 32.10 13.00
CA PHE A 194 16.64 31.79 13.06
C PHE A 194 17.29 31.92 11.67
N ARG A 195 16.67 31.33 10.64
CA ARG A 195 17.16 31.40 9.25
C ARG A 195 17.25 32.84 8.76
N ASP A 196 16.23 33.65 9.03
CA ASP A 196 16.19 35.05 8.60
C ASP A 196 17.29 35.86 9.32
N ALA A 197 17.42 35.74 10.64
CA ALA A 197 18.46 36.42 11.40
C ALA A 197 19.88 36.00 10.97
N LEU A 198 20.09 34.73 10.60
CA LEU A 198 21.39 34.25 10.09
C LEU A 198 21.71 34.87 8.73
N ARG A 199 20.70 35.08 7.87
CA ARG A 199 20.91 35.77 6.59
C ARG A 199 21.27 37.23 6.80
N ASP A 200 20.66 37.90 7.75
CA ASP A 200 21.00 39.28 8.11
C ASP A 200 22.46 39.37 8.58
N GLU A 201 22.92 38.46 9.43
CA GLU A 201 24.33 38.39 9.88
C GLU A 201 25.31 38.10 8.73
N ILE A 202 24.93 37.28 7.75
CA ILE A 202 25.77 37.02 6.56
C ILE A 202 25.87 38.25 5.65
N GLN A 203 24.80 39.06 5.58
CA GLN A 203 24.74 40.26 4.75
C GLN A 203 25.37 41.50 5.40
N GLU A 204 25.67 41.46 6.70
CA GLU A 204 26.33 42.55 7.41
C GLU A 204 27.74 42.83 6.87
N GLU A 205 28.08 44.12 6.77
CA GLU A 205 29.39 44.54 6.28
C GLU A 205 30.50 44.06 7.24
N GLY A 206 31.46 43.30 6.70
CA GLY A 206 32.54 42.70 7.49
C GLY A 206 32.20 41.34 8.11
N SER A 207 31.09 40.71 7.71
CA SER A 207 30.77 39.34 8.14
C SER A 207 31.91 38.37 7.79
N ALA A 208 32.33 37.58 8.79
CA ALA A 208 33.33 36.53 8.62
C ALA A 208 32.72 35.22 8.11
N LEU A 209 31.40 35.15 7.93
CA LEU A 209 30.69 33.95 7.52
C LEU A 209 30.72 33.79 6.00
N PRO A 210 30.91 32.56 5.49
CA PRO A 210 30.74 32.27 4.07
C PRO A 210 29.32 32.59 3.58
N ALA A 211 29.20 33.09 2.34
CA ALA A 211 27.90 33.42 1.74
C ALA A 211 26.95 32.21 1.63
N ASP A 212 27.49 30.99 1.56
CA ASP A 212 26.73 29.74 1.50
C ASP A 212 26.44 29.12 2.88
N HIS A 213 26.90 29.75 3.98
CA HIS A 213 26.84 29.17 5.32
C HIS A 213 25.41 28.81 5.76
N GLU A 214 24.44 29.71 5.55
CA GLU A 214 23.02 29.43 5.84
C GLU A 214 22.50 28.25 5.02
N ALA A 215 22.78 28.24 3.71
CA ALA A 215 22.31 27.20 2.82
C ALA A 215 22.86 25.82 3.21
N ARG A 216 24.13 25.74 3.62
CA ARG A 216 24.72 24.51 4.14
C ARG A 216 24.02 24.08 5.42
N LEU A 217 23.89 24.98 6.39
CA LEU A 217 23.29 24.68 7.69
C LEU A 217 21.84 24.17 7.56
N PHE A 218 21.05 24.76 6.67
CA PHE A 218 19.64 24.39 6.44
C PHE A 218 19.43 23.28 5.39
N ALA A 219 20.47 22.78 4.73
CA ALA A 219 20.36 21.83 3.62
C ALA A 219 19.50 20.58 3.96
N TYR A 220 19.70 19.97 5.13
CA TYR A 220 18.93 18.79 5.53
C TYR A 220 17.46 19.11 5.80
N ILE A 221 17.18 20.25 6.44
CA ILE A 221 15.81 20.74 6.70
C ILE A 221 15.08 21.01 5.39
N ASP A 222 15.78 21.61 4.42
CA ASP A 222 15.25 21.88 3.08
C ASP A 222 14.98 20.59 2.31
N LYS A 223 15.87 19.59 2.41
CA LYS A 223 15.64 18.25 1.84
C LYS A 223 14.38 17.61 2.42
N LEU A 224 14.22 17.58 3.74
CA LEU A 224 13.04 17.01 4.40
C LEU A 224 11.76 17.70 3.93
N ASN A 225 11.75 19.04 3.85
CA ASN A 225 10.60 19.79 3.36
C ASN A 225 10.28 19.49 1.88
N ALA A 226 11.30 19.38 1.02
CA ALA A 226 11.13 19.03 -0.39
C ALA A 226 10.62 17.60 -0.59
N ASP A 227 11.10 16.64 0.21
CA ASP A 227 10.63 15.25 0.19
C ASP A 227 9.15 15.16 0.56
N ARG A 228 8.69 15.96 1.55
CA ARG A 228 7.27 16.07 1.91
C ARG A 228 6.43 16.70 0.81
N GLU A 229 6.91 17.76 0.16
CA GLU A 229 6.23 18.38 -0.97
C GLU A 229 6.09 17.45 -2.17
N ARG A 230 7.10 16.62 -2.44
CA ARG A 230 7.04 15.58 -3.48
C ARG A 230 6.01 14.52 -3.13
N ALA A 231 6.02 14.02 -1.89
CA ALA A 231 5.06 13.02 -1.42
C ALA A 231 3.60 13.53 -1.39
N ALA A 232 3.38 14.84 -1.15
CA ALA A 232 2.06 15.45 -1.22
C ALA A 232 1.58 15.56 -2.68
N ARG A 233 2.45 15.98 -3.60
CA ARG A 233 2.13 16.06 -5.04
C ARG A 233 1.89 14.70 -5.68
N GLY A 234 2.66 13.68 -5.30
CA GLY A 234 2.46 12.30 -5.79
C GLY A 234 1.14 11.67 -5.34
N ARG A 235 0.56 12.14 -4.22
CA ARG A 235 -0.78 11.73 -3.75
C ARG A 235 -1.93 12.55 -4.33
N ALA A 236 -1.64 13.75 -4.82
CA ALA A 236 -2.62 14.67 -5.40
C ALA A 236 -2.78 14.52 -6.91
N ALA A 237 -2.07 13.60 -7.57
CA ALA A 237 -2.34 13.26 -8.95
C ALA A 237 -3.64 12.44 -8.99
N PRO A 238 -4.73 12.96 -9.61
CA PRO A 238 -5.77 12.07 -10.08
C PRO A 238 -5.06 11.11 -11.06
N GLY A 239 -5.23 9.81 -10.86
CA GLY A 239 -4.82 8.86 -11.89
C GLY A 239 -5.39 9.34 -13.23
N PRO A 240 -4.61 9.30 -14.33
CA PRO A 240 -5.15 9.65 -15.63
C PRO A 240 -6.43 8.84 -15.80
N ALA A 241 -7.55 9.56 -15.98
CA ALA A 241 -8.82 8.94 -16.29
C ALA A 241 -8.54 7.96 -17.42
N ALA A 242 -8.82 6.68 -17.17
CA ALA A 242 -8.75 5.66 -18.19
C ALA A 242 -9.46 6.20 -19.43
N PRO A 243 -8.83 6.19 -20.61
CA PRO A 243 -9.49 6.64 -21.82
C PRO A 243 -10.79 5.85 -21.94
N ALA A 244 -11.89 6.59 -22.03
CA ALA A 244 -13.22 6.03 -22.24
C ALA A 244 -13.14 5.01 -23.39
N GLU A 245 -13.45 3.77 -23.04
CA GLU A 245 -13.56 2.66 -23.97
C GLU A 245 -14.53 3.09 -25.07
N ALA A 246 -13.98 3.28 -26.27
CA ALA A 246 -14.75 3.66 -27.43
C ALA A 246 -15.79 2.57 -27.69
N ALA A 247 -17.05 2.97 -27.70
CA ALA A 247 -18.17 2.14 -28.12
C ALA A 247 -17.83 1.40 -29.42
N PRO A 248 -18.11 0.08 -29.53
CA PRO A 248 -17.81 -0.66 -30.74
C PRO A 248 -18.63 -0.10 -31.90
N ALA A 249 -17.91 0.30 -32.95
CA ALA A 249 -18.47 0.70 -34.23
C ALA A 249 -19.36 -0.43 -34.78
N ALA A 250 -20.54 -0.04 -35.25
CA ALA A 250 -21.51 -0.90 -35.90
C ALA A 250 -20.87 -1.73 -37.03
N ALA A 251 -20.90 -3.05 -36.87
CA ALA A 251 -20.54 -3.98 -37.92
C ALA A 251 -21.55 -3.86 -39.08
N ALA A 252 -21.02 -3.53 -40.26
CA ALA A 252 -21.74 -3.50 -41.52
C ALA A 252 -22.33 -4.89 -41.85
N ALA A 253 -23.57 -4.87 -42.32
CA ALA A 253 -24.33 -6.04 -42.74
C ALA A 253 -23.65 -6.80 -43.91
N PRO A 254 -23.71 -8.14 -43.95
CA PRO A 254 -23.27 -8.91 -45.11
C PRO A 254 -24.26 -8.77 -46.28
N PRO A 255 -23.79 -8.78 -47.55
CA PRO A 255 -24.66 -8.76 -48.71
C PRO A 255 -25.43 -10.09 -48.89
N ALA A 256 -26.65 -9.97 -49.40
CA ALA A 256 -27.59 -11.06 -49.64
C ALA A 256 -27.05 -12.12 -50.64
N PRO A 257 -27.32 -13.42 -50.41
CA PRO A 257 -26.98 -14.46 -51.36
C PRO A 257 -27.96 -14.45 -52.54
N THR A 258 -27.41 -14.32 -53.74
CA THR A 258 -28.07 -14.55 -55.02
C THR A 258 -28.36 -16.04 -55.21
N THR A 259 -29.62 -16.35 -55.52
CA THR A 259 -30.14 -17.65 -55.93
C THR A 259 -29.55 -18.11 -57.28
N PRO A 260 -29.16 -19.39 -57.40
CA PRO A 260 -29.26 -20.12 -58.67
C PRO A 260 -30.23 -21.31 -58.60
N PRO A 261 -30.72 -21.80 -59.75
CA PRO A 261 -32.01 -22.47 -59.88
C PRO A 261 -32.00 -23.97 -59.61
N ALA A 262 -33.22 -24.47 -59.37
CA ALA A 262 -33.59 -25.85 -59.13
C ALA A 262 -33.13 -26.82 -60.24
N ALA A 263 -32.63 -27.99 -59.84
CA ALA A 263 -32.59 -29.19 -60.66
C ALA A 263 -32.73 -30.46 -59.81
N ALA A 264 -33.83 -31.16 -60.09
CA ALA A 264 -34.10 -32.59 -60.06
C ALA A 264 -33.53 -33.48 -58.92
N ALA A 265 -34.47 -34.15 -58.26
CA ALA A 265 -34.30 -35.29 -57.37
C ALA A 265 -33.90 -36.58 -58.11
N GLU A 266 -33.16 -37.47 -57.44
CA GLU A 266 -33.26 -38.95 -57.53
C GLU A 266 -32.37 -39.63 -56.43
N PRO A 267 -32.53 -40.94 -56.11
CA PRO A 267 -32.97 -41.40 -54.77
C PRO A 267 -31.89 -42.23 -54.00
N PRO A 268 -32.19 -42.85 -52.83
CA PRO A 268 -31.19 -43.20 -51.81
C PRO A 268 -30.48 -44.54 -52.06
N VAL A 269 -29.18 -44.59 -51.72
CA VAL A 269 -28.39 -45.83 -51.69
C VAL A 269 -28.25 -46.31 -50.24
N SER A 270 -28.68 -47.54 -50.01
CA SER A 270 -28.70 -48.27 -48.72
C SER A 270 -27.32 -48.45 -48.07
N PRO A 271 -27.28 -48.68 -46.74
CA PRO A 271 -26.03 -48.79 -45.97
C PRO A 271 -25.36 -50.16 -46.10
N VAL A 272 -24.03 -50.16 -46.21
CA VAL A 272 -23.17 -51.35 -46.10
C VAL A 272 -22.77 -51.57 -44.64
N ALA A 273 -23.00 -52.78 -44.15
CA ALA A 273 -22.69 -53.27 -42.81
C ALA A 273 -21.18 -53.57 -42.62
N PRO A 274 -20.67 -53.58 -41.38
CA PRO A 274 -19.25 -53.74 -41.07
C PRO A 274 -18.79 -55.20 -41.10
N ALA A 275 -17.57 -55.42 -41.62
CA ALA A 275 -16.86 -56.70 -41.56
C ALA A 275 -16.18 -56.90 -40.19
N ALA A 276 -16.28 -58.12 -39.67
CA ALA A 276 -15.66 -58.62 -38.44
C ALA A 276 -14.16 -58.94 -38.63
N PRO A 277 -13.38 -59.07 -37.53
CA PRO A 277 -11.94 -59.30 -37.57
C PRO A 277 -11.57 -60.79 -37.70
N ASP A 278 -10.47 -61.08 -38.40
CA ASP A 278 -9.86 -62.40 -38.48
C ASP A 278 -8.92 -62.69 -37.30
N LEU A 279 -8.91 -63.98 -36.93
CA LEU A 279 -8.09 -64.68 -35.94
C LEU A 279 -6.64 -64.91 -36.40
#